data_AF-A0A4U8US68-F1
#
_entry.id   AF-A0A4U8US68-F1
#
_cell.length_a   1.000
_cell.length_b   1.000
_cell.length_c   1.000
_cell.angle_alpha   90.00
_cell.angle_beta   90.00
_cell.angle_gamma   90.00
#
_symmetry.space_group_name_H-M   'P 1'
#
loop_
_entity.id
_entity.type
_entity.pdbx_description
1 polymer ?
#
loop_
_entity_poly.entity_id
_entity_poly.type
_entity_poly.pdbx_seq_one_letter_code
_entity_poly.pdbx_strand_id
1 'polypeptide(L)'
;MRQAIYLVVALFPLLAIGQVQSNNEFAEDEIIDLPVGRFPDPECDYNVRRNDRNGRKITGQIRVGEPLYHRWECNYGEHNADMYCMMVHNCTVSSVRNGRNDQLVPIIDEFGCSLFPGVLPHVTYHDDLEGGILVNAFSLDIEEHAIYFQCNIKLLLKLNGVCRRPQCVPLEWFQQSRPHSRALRLL
;
A
#
# COMPACT_ATOMS: atom_id res chain seq x y z
N MET A 1 15.94 86.28 -6.50
CA MET A 1 14.83 86.03 -7.43
C MET A 1 14.40 84.58 -7.28
N ARG A 2 13.14 84.37 -6.91
CA ARG A 2 12.52 83.06 -6.67
C ARG A 2 12.28 82.37 -8.00
N GLN A 3 12.74 81.14 -8.20
CA GLN A 3 12.17 80.26 -9.25
C GLN A 3 12.03 78.85 -8.71
N ALA A 4 10.82 78.34 -8.87
CA ALA A 4 10.26 77.17 -8.24
C ALA A 4 10.76 75.88 -8.89
N ILE A 5 11.05 74.89 -8.04
CA ILE A 5 11.30 73.50 -8.43
C ILE A 5 9.93 72.89 -8.74
N TYR A 6 9.60 72.76 -10.03
CA TYR A 6 8.43 72.01 -10.46
C TYR A 6 8.84 70.54 -10.64
N LEU A 7 8.43 69.71 -9.67
CA LEU A 7 8.44 68.25 -9.75
C LEU A 7 7.50 67.81 -10.88
N VAL A 8 8.07 67.38 -12.00
CA VAL A 8 7.33 66.67 -13.04
C VAL A 8 7.02 65.27 -12.52
N VAL A 9 5.84 65.09 -11.92
CA VAL A 9 5.29 63.77 -11.61
C VAL A 9 4.92 63.13 -12.94
N ALA A 10 5.83 62.34 -13.49
CA ALA A 10 5.58 61.52 -14.66
C ALA A 10 4.56 60.44 -14.27
N LEU A 11 3.31 60.61 -14.71
CA LEU A 11 2.29 59.58 -14.75
C LEU A 11 2.74 58.51 -15.75
N PHE A 12 3.53 57.55 -15.30
CA PHE A 12 3.75 56.31 -16.03
C PHE A 12 2.51 55.43 -15.86
N PRO A 13 1.81 55.04 -16.94
CA PRO A 13 0.75 54.05 -16.82
C PRO A 13 1.41 52.73 -16.39
N LEU A 14 0.89 52.13 -15.32
CA LEU A 14 1.20 50.77 -14.91
C LEU A 14 0.77 49.83 -16.04
N LEU A 15 1.72 49.44 -16.90
CA LEU A 15 1.61 48.21 -17.68
C LEU A 15 1.90 47.07 -16.71
N ALA A 16 0.84 46.52 -16.12
CA ALA A 16 0.92 45.25 -15.43
C ALA A 16 1.27 44.16 -16.46
N ILE A 17 2.54 43.78 -16.53
CA ILE A 17 2.98 42.59 -17.25
C ILE A 17 2.61 41.40 -16.35
N GLY A 18 1.43 40.84 -16.54
CA GLY A 18 1.08 39.54 -15.97
C GLY A 18 1.90 38.46 -16.67
N GLN A 19 2.96 37.97 -16.02
CA GLN A 19 3.63 36.76 -16.46
C GLN A 19 2.81 35.55 -15.99
N VAL A 20 1.96 35.04 -16.88
CA VAL A 20 1.44 33.67 -16.76
C VAL A 20 2.48 32.75 -17.40
N GLN A 21 3.20 32.00 -16.58
CA GLN A 21 4.09 30.92 -16.98
C GLN A 21 3.95 29.87 -15.88
N SER A 22 3.34 28.71 -16.12
CA SER A 22 3.84 27.65 -16.99
C SER A 22 2.66 26.93 -17.67
N ASN A 23 2.71 26.86 -19.00
CA ASN A 23 2.02 25.80 -19.72
C ASN A 23 2.66 24.48 -19.27
N ASN A 24 1.94 23.66 -18.52
CA ASN A 24 2.31 22.26 -18.37
C ASN A 24 1.94 21.56 -19.68
N GLU A 25 2.79 21.73 -20.68
CA GLU A 25 2.79 20.92 -21.89
C GLU A 25 3.33 19.55 -21.48
N PHE A 26 2.42 18.64 -21.11
CA PHE A 26 2.78 17.24 -20.94
C PHE A 26 3.20 16.70 -22.30
N ALA A 27 4.32 15.98 -22.35
CA ALA A 27 4.74 15.33 -23.57
C ALA A 27 3.67 14.31 -23.98
N GLU A 28 3.40 14.16 -25.29
CA GLU A 28 2.31 13.29 -25.77
C GLU A 28 2.47 11.83 -25.33
N ASP A 29 3.69 11.38 -25.06
CA ASP A 29 4.02 10.06 -24.51
C ASP A 29 3.76 9.91 -23.01
N GLU A 30 3.52 11.00 -22.27
CA GLU A 30 3.13 11.01 -20.87
C GLU A 30 1.60 11.05 -20.67
N ILE A 31 0.83 11.29 -21.75
CA ILE A 31 -0.62 11.33 -21.71
C ILE A 31 -1.16 9.90 -21.78
N ILE A 32 -1.62 9.39 -20.63
CA ILE A 32 -2.34 8.11 -20.57
C ILE A 32 -3.77 8.36 -21.02
N ASP A 33 -4.09 8.01 -22.27
CA ASP A 33 -5.45 7.99 -22.76
C ASP A 33 -6.24 6.88 -22.05
N LEU A 34 -7.02 7.28 -21.06
CA LEU A 34 -7.97 6.41 -20.39
C LEU A 34 -9.14 6.15 -21.37
N PRO A 35 -9.47 4.88 -21.71
CA PRO A 35 -10.63 4.61 -22.53
C PRO A 35 -11.87 5.19 -21.86
N VAL A 36 -12.69 5.90 -22.64
CA VAL A 36 -13.97 6.46 -22.20
C VAL A 36 -14.97 5.32 -22.07
N GLY A 37 -14.84 4.53 -21.01
CA GLY A 37 -15.67 3.36 -20.72
C GLY A 37 -15.65 3.06 -19.23
N ARG A 38 -16.67 2.35 -18.74
CA ARG A 38 -16.58 1.78 -17.39
C ARG A 38 -15.44 0.77 -17.40
N PHE A 39 -14.40 1.05 -16.62
CA PHE A 39 -13.39 0.05 -16.33
C PHE A 39 -14.07 -1.10 -15.58
N PRO A 40 -13.97 -2.35 -16.06
CA PRO A 40 -14.51 -3.48 -15.33
C PRO A 40 -13.78 -3.57 -13.99
N ASP A 41 -14.53 -3.63 -12.89
CA ASP A 41 -13.95 -3.94 -11.59
C ASP A 41 -13.54 -5.43 -11.61
N PRO A 42 -12.31 -5.78 -11.23
CA PRO A 42 -11.88 -7.17 -11.22
C PRO A 42 -12.54 -7.94 -10.08
N GLU A 43 -12.70 -9.24 -10.27
CA GLU A 43 -13.09 -10.15 -9.20
C GLU A 43 -11.85 -10.56 -8.41
N CYS A 44 -11.83 -10.23 -7.12
CA CYS A 44 -10.73 -10.55 -6.22
C CYS A 44 -11.12 -11.63 -5.20
N ASP A 45 -10.32 -12.68 -5.06
CA ASP A 45 -10.44 -13.70 -4.01
C ASP A 45 -9.30 -13.56 -2.99
N TYR A 46 -9.66 -13.77 -1.73
CA TYR A 46 -8.71 -13.95 -0.65
C TYR A 46 -8.83 -15.36 -0.10
N ASN A 47 -7.69 -16.06 0.00
CA ASN A 47 -7.63 -17.38 0.59
C ASN A 47 -6.34 -17.62 1.37
N VAL A 48 -6.44 -18.50 2.37
CA VAL A 48 -5.29 -18.94 3.16
C VAL A 48 -4.95 -20.37 2.76
N ARG A 49 -3.67 -20.62 2.51
CA ARG A 49 -3.13 -21.90 2.05
C ARG A 49 -2.11 -22.44 3.03
N ARG A 50 -1.94 -23.76 3.06
CA ARG A 50 -0.96 -24.42 3.94
C ARG A 50 0.44 -24.37 3.35
N ASN A 51 1.44 -24.02 4.15
CA ASN A 51 2.88 -23.96 3.86
C ASN A 51 3.33 -22.92 2.81
N ASP A 52 2.70 -22.83 1.64
CA ASP A 52 3.19 -22.01 0.53
C ASP A 52 2.07 -21.54 -0.44
N ARG A 53 2.47 -20.74 -1.44
CA ARG A 53 1.58 -20.14 -2.47
C ARG A 53 0.70 -21.15 -3.19
N ASN A 54 1.22 -22.35 -3.47
CA ASN A 54 0.52 -23.41 -4.20
C ASN A 54 -0.09 -24.45 -3.26
N GLY A 55 0.04 -24.25 -1.95
CA GLY A 55 -0.54 -25.09 -0.92
C GLY A 55 -2.05 -25.24 -1.02
N ARG A 56 -2.57 -26.27 -0.35
CA ARG A 56 -4.02 -26.52 -0.28
C ARG A 56 -4.71 -25.38 0.48
N LYS A 57 -5.84 -24.88 -0.07
CA LYS A 57 -6.71 -23.91 0.61
C LYS A 57 -7.21 -24.51 1.92
N ILE A 58 -7.17 -23.71 2.97
CA ILE A 58 -7.57 -24.11 4.31
C ILE A 58 -9.07 -23.92 4.45
N THR A 59 -9.75 -25.00 4.85
CA THR A 59 -11.19 -25.04 5.09
C THR A 59 -11.54 -25.47 6.52
N GLY A 60 -10.52 -25.79 7.33
CA GLY A 60 -10.68 -26.31 8.68
C GLY A 60 -9.68 -25.71 9.66
N GLN A 61 -9.47 -26.40 10.78
CA GLN A 61 -8.60 -25.94 11.86
C GLN A 61 -7.11 -25.99 11.49
N ILE A 62 -6.34 -25.10 12.11
CA ILE A 62 -4.89 -24.97 12.00
C ILE A 62 -4.29 -24.82 13.40
N ARG A 63 -3.01 -25.16 13.56
CA ARG A 63 -2.31 -25.03 14.84
C ARG A 63 -1.43 -23.77 14.82
N VAL A 64 -1.33 -23.12 15.97
CA VAL A 64 -0.37 -22.02 16.17
C VAL A 64 1.04 -22.50 15.81
N GLY A 65 1.79 -21.67 15.09
CA GLY A 65 3.12 -21.97 14.58
C GLY A 65 3.13 -22.70 13.22
N GLU A 66 2.00 -23.19 12.71
CA GLU A 66 1.96 -23.77 11.36
C GLU A 66 2.19 -22.69 10.30
N PRO A 67 3.02 -22.95 9.27
CA PRO A 67 3.25 -22.00 8.20
C PRO A 67 2.02 -21.92 7.29
N LEU A 68 1.54 -20.71 7.07
CA LEU A 68 0.37 -20.34 6.29
C LEU A 68 0.76 -19.33 5.22
N TYR A 69 0.14 -19.45 4.06
CA TYR A 69 0.30 -18.50 2.97
C TYR A 69 -1.02 -17.77 2.72
N HIS A 70 -1.06 -16.47 3.00
CA HIS A 70 -2.17 -15.60 2.65
C HIS A 70 -2.03 -15.18 1.19
N ARG A 71 -3.05 -15.44 0.37
CA ARG A 71 -3.06 -15.15 -1.07
C ARG A 71 -4.21 -14.22 -1.41
N TRP A 72 -3.90 -13.14 -2.09
CA TRP A 72 -4.86 -12.25 -2.74
C TRP A 72 -4.63 -12.32 -4.24
N GLU A 73 -5.70 -12.52 -4.99
CA GLU A 73 -5.66 -12.69 -6.44
C GLU A 73 -6.87 -12.01 -7.05
N CYS A 74 -6.63 -11.18 -8.06
CA CYS A 74 -7.68 -10.50 -8.82
C CYS A 74 -7.66 -10.97 -10.27
N ASN A 75 -8.82 -11.03 -10.90
CA ASN A 75 -8.93 -11.37 -12.32
C ASN A 75 -9.98 -10.50 -13.01
N TYR A 76 -9.77 -10.21 -14.29
CA TYR A 76 -10.70 -9.41 -15.11
C TYR A 76 -11.57 -10.29 -16.02
N GLY A 77 -11.68 -11.59 -15.72
CA GLY A 77 -12.38 -12.56 -16.56
C GLY A 77 -11.86 -12.57 -18.00
N GLU A 78 -12.74 -12.25 -18.95
CA GLU A 78 -12.43 -12.21 -20.39
C GLU A 78 -11.79 -10.89 -20.85
N HIS A 79 -11.68 -9.88 -19.99
CA HIS A 79 -11.11 -8.59 -20.34
C HIS A 79 -9.58 -8.57 -20.20
N ASN A 80 -8.91 -7.80 -21.07
CA ASN A 80 -7.46 -7.62 -20.97
C ASN A 80 -7.11 -6.76 -19.73
N ALA A 81 -6.26 -7.31 -18.86
CA ALA A 81 -5.81 -6.70 -17.62
C ALA A 81 -4.37 -6.17 -17.67
N ASP A 82 -3.71 -6.20 -18.83
CA ASP A 82 -2.27 -5.99 -18.96
C ASP A 82 -1.79 -4.62 -18.46
N MET A 83 -2.67 -3.63 -18.34
CA MET A 83 -2.35 -2.28 -17.84
C MET A 83 -2.48 -2.13 -16.33
N TYR A 84 -3.03 -3.11 -15.62
CA TYR A 84 -3.33 -3.03 -14.19
C TYR A 84 -2.45 -3.91 -13.33
N CYS A 85 -2.27 -3.45 -12.09
CA CYS A 85 -1.69 -4.22 -11.00
C CYS A 85 -2.55 -4.03 -9.76
N MET A 86 -2.47 -4.95 -8.80
CA MET A 86 -3.15 -4.82 -7.51
C MET A 86 -2.15 -4.48 -6.40
N MET A 87 -2.57 -3.82 -5.33
CA MET A 87 -1.76 -3.62 -4.13
C MET A 87 -2.63 -3.83 -2.89
N VAL A 88 -2.17 -4.68 -1.98
CA VAL A 88 -2.82 -4.91 -0.68
C VAL A 88 -2.38 -3.81 0.29
N HIS A 89 -3.33 -3.17 0.96
CA HIS A 89 -3.06 -2.12 1.94
C HIS A 89 -4.17 -2.01 2.99
N ASN A 90 -3.95 -1.21 4.04
CA ASN A 90 -4.93 -0.98 5.12
C ASN A 90 -5.51 -2.30 5.66
N CYS A 91 -4.63 -3.20 6.08
CA CYS A 91 -5.06 -4.45 6.66
C CYS A 91 -5.24 -4.31 8.17
N THR A 92 -6.31 -4.90 8.67
CA THR A 92 -6.58 -5.05 10.10
C THR A 92 -6.79 -6.51 10.45
N VAL A 93 -6.60 -6.80 11.72
CA VAL A 93 -6.83 -8.10 12.31
C VAL A 93 -7.69 -7.97 13.56
N SER A 94 -8.65 -8.88 13.74
CA SER A 94 -9.51 -8.94 14.94
C SER A 94 -9.82 -10.39 15.31
N SER A 95 -10.13 -10.62 16.58
CA SER A 95 -10.60 -11.93 17.05
C SER A 95 -12.12 -12.12 16.88
N VAL A 96 -12.85 -11.04 16.60
CA VAL A 96 -14.30 -11.03 16.32
C VAL A 96 -14.57 -10.71 14.84
N ARG A 97 -15.50 -11.46 14.21
CA ARG A 97 -15.79 -11.42 12.76
C ARG A 97 -16.20 -10.04 12.23
N ASN A 98 -17.01 -9.32 13.00
CA ASN A 98 -17.51 -7.99 12.65
C ASN A 98 -16.88 -6.95 13.58
N GLY A 99 -15.57 -7.11 13.84
CA GLY A 99 -14.82 -6.40 14.87
C GLY A 99 -15.29 -4.96 15.03
N ARG A 100 -15.66 -4.58 16.27
CA ARG A 100 -15.87 -3.17 16.59
C ARG A 100 -14.54 -2.44 16.47
N ASN A 101 -14.58 -1.14 16.21
CA ASN A 101 -13.39 -0.37 15.86
C ASN A 101 -12.28 -0.41 16.95
N ASP A 102 -12.68 -0.63 18.20
CA ASP A 102 -11.82 -0.79 19.37
C ASP A 102 -11.06 -2.13 19.45
N GLN A 103 -11.43 -3.10 18.61
CA GLN A 103 -10.81 -4.44 18.56
C GLN A 103 -10.03 -4.69 17.25
N LEU A 104 -9.94 -3.69 16.37
CA LEU A 104 -9.19 -3.78 15.12
C LEU A 104 -7.72 -3.39 15.36
N VAL A 105 -6.80 -4.34 15.17
CA VAL A 105 -5.37 -4.05 15.19
C VAL A 105 -4.89 -3.85 13.76
N PRO A 106 -4.37 -2.66 13.39
CA PRO A 106 -3.80 -2.45 12.06
C PRO A 106 -2.51 -3.25 11.93
N ILE A 107 -2.33 -3.93 10.80
CA ILE A 107 -1.18 -4.81 10.54
C ILE A 107 -0.45 -4.45 9.24
N ILE A 108 -1.13 -3.83 8.27
CA ILE A 108 -0.53 -3.27 7.06
C ILE A 108 -1.07 -1.86 6.88
N ASP A 109 -0.17 -0.89 6.70
CA ASP A 109 -0.52 0.52 6.54
C ASP A 109 -1.13 0.87 5.16
N GLU A 110 -1.43 2.15 4.96
CA GLU A 110 -2.02 2.67 3.72
C GLU A 110 -1.09 2.59 2.50
N PHE A 111 0.21 2.47 2.74
CA PHE A 111 1.24 2.32 1.73
C PHE A 111 1.52 0.86 1.41
N GLY A 112 0.86 -0.11 2.08
CA GLY A 112 1.05 -1.53 1.82
C GLY A 112 2.24 -2.15 2.57
N CYS A 113 2.76 -1.47 3.60
CA CYS A 113 3.85 -1.97 4.42
C CYS A 113 3.34 -2.57 5.74
N SER A 114 3.85 -3.75 6.08
CA SER A 114 3.61 -4.38 7.37
C SER A 114 4.13 -3.51 8.52
N LEU A 115 3.30 -3.35 9.54
CA LEU A 115 3.64 -2.67 10.80
C LEU A 115 4.43 -3.58 11.76
N PHE A 116 4.36 -4.90 11.57
CA PHE A 116 5.00 -5.90 12.43
C PHE A 116 5.80 -6.90 11.60
N PRO A 117 6.82 -6.46 10.86
CA PRO A 117 7.43 -7.27 9.83
C PRO A 117 8.06 -8.57 10.41
N GLY A 118 8.53 -8.55 11.65
CA GLY A 118 9.09 -9.74 12.33
C GLY A 118 8.09 -10.87 12.63
N VAL A 119 6.77 -10.60 12.59
CA VAL A 119 5.71 -11.61 12.75
C VAL A 119 4.95 -11.78 11.46
N LEU A 120 4.60 -10.68 10.79
CA LEU A 120 3.88 -10.65 9.53
C LEU A 120 4.76 -9.95 8.49
N PRO A 121 5.46 -10.65 7.58
CA PRO A 121 6.35 -9.99 6.63
C PRO A 121 5.59 -9.11 5.64
N HIS A 122 6.33 -8.29 4.89
CA HIS A 122 5.75 -7.47 3.82
C HIS A 122 5.10 -8.34 2.74
N VAL A 123 4.06 -7.81 2.09
CA VAL A 123 3.41 -8.47 0.96
C VAL A 123 4.41 -8.59 -0.19
N THR A 124 4.54 -9.80 -0.70
CA THR A 124 5.30 -10.10 -1.92
C THR A 124 4.35 -10.22 -3.09
N TYR A 125 4.75 -9.70 -4.25
CA TYR A 125 3.94 -9.74 -5.46
C TYR A 125 4.65 -10.58 -6.49
N HIS A 126 4.05 -11.72 -6.82
CA HIS A 126 4.59 -12.68 -7.79
C HIS A 126 4.09 -12.41 -9.21
N ASP A 127 3.00 -11.67 -9.32
CA ASP A 127 2.37 -11.26 -10.58
C ASP A 127 1.71 -9.88 -10.38
N ASP A 128 1.21 -9.30 -11.45
CA ASP A 128 0.60 -7.96 -11.43
C ASP A 128 -0.66 -7.94 -10.57
N LEU A 129 -1.48 -8.99 -10.69
CA LEU A 129 -2.75 -9.17 -9.97
C LEU A 129 -2.69 -10.26 -8.90
N GLU A 130 -1.49 -10.61 -8.43
CA GLU A 130 -1.32 -11.57 -7.33
C GLU A 130 -0.31 -11.11 -6.29
N GLY A 131 -0.74 -11.11 -5.03
CA GLY A 131 0.10 -10.85 -3.86
C GLY A 131 -0.05 -11.92 -2.79
N GLY A 132 0.98 -12.08 -1.96
CA GLY A 132 0.89 -12.95 -0.81
C GLY A 132 1.94 -12.75 0.28
N ILE A 133 1.65 -13.35 1.43
CA ILE A 133 2.47 -13.32 2.64
C ILE A 133 2.60 -14.75 3.17
N LEU A 134 3.84 -15.19 3.41
CA LEU A 134 4.12 -16.40 4.17
C LEU A 134 4.32 -16.04 5.64
N VAL A 135 3.46 -16.57 6.53
CA VAL A 135 3.46 -16.28 7.96
C VAL A 135 3.17 -17.54 8.77
N ASN A 136 3.69 -17.64 9.98
CA ASN A 136 3.28 -18.68 10.90
C ASN A 136 1.98 -18.28 11.61
N ALA A 137 1.05 -19.21 11.72
CA ALA A 137 -0.19 -19.02 12.43
C ALA A 137 0.04 -18.50 13.86
N PHE A 138 -0.68 -17.47 14.26
CA PHE A 138 -0.59 -16.85 15.58
C PHE A 138 -1.99 -16.66 16.18
N SER A 139 -2.04 -16.34 17.47
CA SER A 139 -3.27 -15.96 18.17
C SER A 139 -3.11 -14.58 18.80
N LEU A 140 -4.18 -13.79 18.85
CA LEU A 140 -4.21 -12.52 19.59
C LEU A 140 -4.70 -12.71 21.04
N ASP A 141 -5.47 -13.77 21.27
CA ASP A 141 -6.07 -14.13 22.55
C ASP A 141 -5.90 -15.63 22.81
N ILE A 142 -5.94 -16.03 24.09
CA ILE A 142 -5.99 -17.42 24.52
C ILE A 142 -7.41 -17.99 24.50
N GLU A 143 -8.45 -17.15 24.54
CA GLU A 143 -9.85 -17.60 24.56
C GLU A 143 -10.47 -17.65 23.15
N GLU A 144 -10.21 -16.64 22.32
CA GLU A 144 -10.68 -16.59 20.94
C GLU A 144 -9.62 -17.15 19.98
N HIS A 145 -9.86 -18.37 19.49
CA HIS A 145 -8.95 -19.09 18.59
C HIS A 145 -9.14 -18.76 17.11
N ALA A 146 -10.02 -17.81 16.78
CA ALA A 146 -10.27 -17.36 15.42
C ALA A 146 -9.72 -15.94 15.23
N ILE A 147 -9.04 -15.74 14.10
CA ILE A 147 -8.57 -14.43 13.68
C ILE A 147 -9.17 -14.10 12.31
N TYR A 148 -9.69 -12.88 12.20
CA TYR A 148 -10.24 -12.32 10.98
C TYR A 148 -9.26 -11.31 10.41
N PHE A 149 -8.77 -11.59 9.19
CA PHE A 149 -7.97 -10.67 8.40
C PHE A 149 -8.87 -9.90 7.44
N GLN A 150 -8.80 -8.58 7.47
CA GLN A 150 -9.51 -7.71 6.55
C GLN A 150 -8.51 -6.75 5.91
N CYS A 151 -8.49 -6.70 4.58
CA CYS A 151 -7.57 -5.87 3.81
C CYS A 151 -8.31 -5.18 2.67
N ASN A 152 -7.79 -4.04 2.25
CA ASN A 152 -8.23 -3.37 1.03
C ASN A 152 -7.28 -3.70 -0.13
N ILE A 153 -7.84 -3.73 -1.34
CA ILE A 153 -7.08 -3.85 -2.59
C ILE A 153 -7.19 -2.54 -3.35
N LYS A 154 -6.04 -2.01 -3.77
CA LYS A 154 -5.94 -0.86 -4.67
C LYS A 154 -5.48 -1.33 -6.04
N LEU A 155 -6.14 -0.86 -7.09
CA LEU A 155 -5.68 -1.07 -8.47
C LEU A 155 -4.74 0.06 -8.87
N LEU A 156 -3.63 -0.29 -9.47
CA LEU A 156 -2.56 0.59 -9.93
C LEU A 156 -2.44 0.46 -11.44
N LEU A 157 -2.16 1.57 -12.12
CA LEU A 157 -1.78 1.53 -13.53
C LEU A 157 -0.29 1.22 -13.64
N LYS A 158 0.06 0.37 -14.59
CA LYS A 158 1.45 0.20 -15.00
C LYS A 158 1.94 1.48 -15.65
N LEU A 159 3.16 1.88 -15.27
CA LEU A 159 3.89 2.92 -15.98
C LEU A 159 5.06 2.25 -16.68
N ASN A 160 5.12 2.40 -18.01
CA ASN A 160 6.14 1.75 -18.85
C ASN A 160 6.19 0.23 -18.66
N GLY A 161 5.02 -0.40 -18.49
CA GLY A 161 4.91 -1.85 -18.26
C GLY A 161 5.31 -2.31 -16.86
N VAL A 162 5.60 -1.41 -15.92
CA VAL A 162 6.06 -1.75 -14.57
C VAL A 162 5.03 -1.35 -13.51
N CYS A 163 4.75 -2.26 -12.58
CA CYS A 163 3.97 -1.96 -11.38
C CYS A 163 4.84 -1.27 -10.33
N ARG A 164 4.51 -0.03 -9.97
CA ARG A 164 5.16 0.64 -8.84
C ARG A 164 4.60 0.09 -7.53
N ARG A 165 5.41 -0.69 -6.81
CA ARG A 165 5.06 -1.35 -5.54
C ARG A 165 5.58 -0.58 -4.32
N PRO A 166 5.03 -0.84 -3.12
CA PRO A 166 5.50 -0.24 -1.87
C PRO A 166 7.01 -0.43 -1.65
N GLN A 167 7.67 0.62 -1.16
CA GLN A 167 9.08 0.56 -0.74
C GLN A 167 9.12 0.43 0.77
N CYS A 168 9.02 -0.80 1.27
CA CYS A 168 9.01 -1.06 2.71
C CYS A 168 10.42 -1.27 3.27
N VAL A 169 10.62 -0.88 4.52
CA VAL A 169 11.89 -1.06 5.21
C VAL A 169 12.16 -2.55 5.45
N PRO A 170 13.32 -3.10 5.02
CA PRO A 170 13.63 -4.52 5.19
C PRO A 170 13.71 -4.94 6.66
N LEU A 171 13.44 -6.22 6.93
CA LEU A 171 13.43 -6.83 8.26
C LEU A 171 14.74 -6.67 9.01
N GLU A 172 15.85 -6.77 8.29
CA GLU A 172 17.21 -6.74 8.80
C GLU A 172 17.47 -5.44 9.56
N TRP A 173 16.87 -4.34 9.11
CA TRP A 173 16.99 -3.04 9.77
C TRP A 173 16.38 -3.03 11.18
N PHE A 174 15.22 -3.68 11.37
CA PHE A 174 14.55 -3.77 12.67
C PHE A 174 15.26 -4.71 13.66
N GLN A 175 16.01 -5.69 13.14
CA GLN A 175 16.78 -6.62 13.99
C GLN A 175 18.07 -5.97 14.50
N GLN A 176 18.75 -5.18 13.68
CA GLN A 176 19.99 -4.49 14.04
C GLN A 176 19.78 -3.32 15.01
N SER A 177 18.61 -2.69 14.99
CA SER A 177 18.26 -1.54 15.82
C SER A 177 17.74 -1.91 17.21
N ARG A 178 17.53 -3.20 17.53
CA ARG A 178 17.28 -3.63 18.91
C ARG A 178 18.58 -3.52 19.71
N PRO A 179 18.69 -2.63 20.71
CA PRO A 179 19.84 -2.64 21.58
C PRO A 179 19.93 -4.02 22.22
N HIS A 180 21.06 -4.70 22.04
CA HIS A 180 21.40 -5.92 22.78
C HIS A 180 21.26 -5.60 24.27
N SER A 181 20.14 -6.00 24.88
CA SER A 181 20.01 -6.10 26.31
C SER A 181 21.11 -7.06 26.76
N ARG A 182 22.24 -6.51 27.22
CA ARG A 182 23.25 -7.29 27.93
C ARG A 182 22.50 -8.01 29.03
N ALA A 183 22.56 -9.34 29.00
CA ALA A 183 22.06 -10.20 30.05
C ALA A 183 22.51 -9.62 31.39
N LEU A 184 21.56 -9.20 32.22
CA LEU A 184 21.79 -8.92 33.61
C LEU A 184 22.14 -10.29 34.24
N ARG A 185 23.43 -10.61 34.27
CA ARG A 185 23.96 -11.66 35.14
C ARG A 185 23.75 -11.17 36.57
N LEU A 186 22.63 -11.53 37.17
CA LEU A 186 22.48 -11.56 38.62
C LEU A 186 23.18 -12.84 39.09
N LEU A 187 24.42 -12.68 39.55
CA LEU A 187 25.03 -13.49 40.60
C LEU A 187 25.35 -12.55 41.75
#